data_AF-A0A355IP91-F1
#
_entry.id   AF-A0A355IP91-F1
#
_cell.length_a   1.000
_cell.length_b   1.000
_cell.length_c   1.000
_cell.angle_alpha   90.00
_cell.angle_beta   90.00
_cell.angle_gamma   90.00
#
_symmetry.space_group_name_H-M   'P 1'
#
loop_
_entity.id
_entity.type
_entity.pdbx_description
1 polymer ?
#
loop_
_entity_poly.entity_id
_entity_poly.type
_entity_poly.pdbx_seq_one_letter_code
_entity_poly.pdbx_strand_id
1 'polypeptide(L)'
;MNNQQAPNITVMNLSPLKALSLALFTLLSLSTFGANTTQTVAQVTDSVAITTAVDFVITGETPFTATGKVNIEHTEHAVVIIERIKPSKVITSWLSHLYIKGVKAVSGVNCQVKLFASGAIILPYDSNFRPLTCYTEPNYGGTAYDNYTEGHVGGFMKTLTDANLNNQIRSFKLKRGYMVTFALGQSGWGYSRCFIADKEDLEIPVMPTNMAGRISSYRLFKWQNAKKGSLASSDPKYCGLVNATSGFDWAQGRNLLPDVECVPNHIYEDWPSASTIGSVTWSCHSKNNNEPGNASDDTPQSVDVVLDNWQNLMRTGLRLCSESSHDGSMGHLEAFIDSIDARGWRCDILDLHCYWTQGQFDNLTSYSDRYGNGRPIWISEWLWGAWWNNNGIFALVTSATDFSRSAQQKLLDGTKPILEKLNAHPRVERYFYWNAEERTSLWSKDGADTLSLLGRYFATMNEGLAFNRAYEFIPKVVYRASSNLATRFDNTARTLTLNWNDPNGDMLDSMVVLCKRPGATKFERLASIDLKDMNAKNGPAYSFVDTPANGTNAYRIAIYPVGNTTPKYSNTVSSLVISQKAIWNDVSTTYVTNPGFDESSSWQTTSVTNGTVNHKPVTGWTTTCTDANGSSAAFSIGSG
;
A
#
# COMPACT_ATOMS: atom_id res chain seq x y z
N MET A 1 -13.02 -71.07 -35.97
CA MET A 1 -14.50 -71.02 -36.05
C MET A 1 -14.87 -69.57 -35.86
N ASN A 2 -15.01 -68.83 -36.97
CA ASN A 2 -16.29 -68.55 -37.66
C ASN A 2 -17.26 -67.81 -36.75
N ASN A 3 -17.90 -66.69 -37.11
CA ASN A 3 -17.84 -65.76 -38.25
C ASN A 3 -18.89 -64.67 -37.92
N GLN A 4 -18.96 -63.61 -38.74
CA GLN A 4 -20.12 -62.70 -38.93
C GLN A 4 -20.41 -61.64 -37.85
N GLN A 5 -20.85 -60.42 -38.17
CA GLN A 5 -21.00 -59.63 -39.41
C GLN A 5 -21.37 -58.20 -38.97
N ALA A 6 -20.86 -57.18 -39.67
CA ALA A 6 -21.50 -55.85 -39.70
C ALA A 6 -22.69 -55.86 -40.68
N PRO A 7 -23.57 -54.84 -40.65
CA PRO A 7 -23.56 -53.93 -41.81
C PRO A 7 -23.88 -52.44 -41.53
N ASN A 8 -23.17 -51.59 -42.28
CA ASN A 8 -23.55 -50.41 -43.10
C ASN A 8 -24.59 -49.39 -42.61
N ILE A 9 -24.29 -48.08 -42.76
CA ILE A 9 -24.94 -47.13 -43.71
C ILE A 9 -23.99 -45.94 -44.06
N THR A 10 -23.64 -45.90 -45.35
CA THR A 10 -23.54 -44.78 -46.32
C THR A 10 -22.77 -43.48 -46.04
N VAL A 11 -21.79 -43.29 -46.93
CA VAL A 11 -20.97 -42.11 -47.24
C VAL A 11 -21.77 -41.06 -48.03
N MET A 12 -21.57 -39.77 -47.73
CA MET A 12 -21.70 -38.70 -48.73
C MET A 12 -20.45 -37.82 -48.70
N ASN A 13 -19.76 -37.78 -49.86
CA ASN A 13 -18.55 -37.02 -50.16
C ASN A 13 -18.78 -35.51 -50.09
N LEU A 14 -17.73 -34.75 -49.75
CA LEU A 14 -17.26 -33.62 -50.55
C LEU A 14 -15.76 -33.35 -50.27
N SER A 15 -15.08 -33.01 -51.36
CA SER A 15 -13.64 -33.02 -51.64
C SER A 15 -12.81 -31.90 -50.98
N PRO A 16 -11.46 -31.95 -51.07
CA PRO A 16 -10.53 -31.17 -50.26
C PRO A 16 -10.04 -29.89 -50.96
N LEU A 17 -9.94 -28.78 -50.22
CA LEU A 17 -9.03 -27.68 -50.55
C LEU A 17 -8.17 -27.39 -49.33
N LYS A 18 -7.03 -28.08 -49.22
CA LYS A 18 -5.95 -27.65 -48.32
C LYS A 18 -5.13 -26.59 -49.06
N ALA A 19 -5.51 -25.34 -48.86
CA ALA A 19 -4.61 -24.22 -49.13
C ALA A 19 -3.53 -24.22 -48.04
N LEU A 20 -2.30 -24.47 -48.47
CA LEU A 20 -1.10 -24.39 -47.64
C LEU A 20 -0.77 -22.90 -47.42
N SER A 21 -1.32 -22.29 -46.37
CA SER A 21 -0.87 -20.97 -45.91
C SER A 21 0.38 -21.14 -45.06
N LEU A 22 1.52 -21.00 -45.72
CA LEU A 22 2.84 -20.83 -45.13
C LEU A 22 2.80 -19.58 -44.22
N ALA A 23 2.66 -19.79 -42.92
CA ALA A 23 2.77 -18.72 -41.93
C ALA A 23 4.21 -18.22 -41.91
N LEU A 24 4.44 -17.11 -42.61
CA LEU A 24 5.66 -16.33 -42.54
C LEU A 24 5.75 -15.76 -41.11
N PHE A 25 6.44 -16.48 -40.22
CA PHE A 25 6.90 -15.91 -38.95
C PHE A 25 7.90 -14.80 -39.29
N THR A 26 7.41 -13.58 -39.46
CA THR A 26 8.23 -12.39 -39.28
C THR A 26 8.72 -12.44 -37.84
N LEU A 27 9.99 -12.79 -37.67
CA LEU A 27 10.78 -12.50 -36.48
C LEU A 27 10.71 -10.99 -36.26
N LEU A 28 9.68 -10.52 -35.54
CA LEU A 28 9.83 -9.33 -34.74
C LEU A 28 10.91 -9.69 -33.74
N SER A 29 12.10 -9.11 -33.92
CA SER A 29 13.06 -8.94 -32.86
C SER A 29 12.35 -8.19 -31.73
N LEU A 30 11.73 -8.95 -30.83
CA LEU A 30 11.45 -8.50 -29.49
C LEU A 30 12.83 -8.16 -28.92
N SER A 31 13.22 -6.89 -29.02
CA SER A 31 14.23 -6.33 -28.14
C SER A 31 13.62 -6.43 -26.74
N THR A 32 13.84 -7.58 -26.10
CA THR A 32 13.76 -7.70 -24.66
C THR A 32 14.81 -6.72 -24.15
N PHE A 33 14.39 -5.53 -23.74
CA PHE A 33 15.27 -4.56 -23.13
C PHE A 33 15.74 -5.16 -21.81
N GLY A 34 16.94 -5.73 -21.82
CA GLY A 34 17.69 -6.00 -20.59
C GLY A 34 18.39 -4.73 -20.12
N ALA A 35 18.90 -4.77 -18.89
CA ALA A 35 19.63 -3.67 -18.32
C ALA A 35 20.70 -3.15 -19.30
N ASN A 36 20.84 -1.83 -19.38
CA ASN A 36 21.86 -1.20 -20.22
C ASN A 36 23.23 -1.83 -19.97
N THR A 37 24.01 -2.02 -21.03
CA THR A 37 25.45 -2.28 -20.86
C THR A 37 26.11 -1.10 -20.13
N THR A 38 27.15 -1.36 -19.35
CA THR A 38 27.90 -0.30 -18.66
C THR A 38 29.21 -0.01 -19.40
N GLN A 39 29.49 1.27 -19.63
CA GLN A 39 30.78 1.75 -20.12
C GLN A 39 31.37 2.70 -19.09
N THR A 40 32.57 2.40 -18.59
CA THR A 40 33.21 3.18 -17.53
C THR A 40 34.47 3.87 -18.03
N VAL A 41 34.61 5.16 -17.70
CA VAL A 41 35.81 5.96 -17.92
C VAL A 41 36.18 6.73 -16.64
N ALA A 42 37.46 7.00 -16.43
CA ALA A 42 37.87 7.87 -15.33
C ALA A 42 37.55 9.34 -15.63
N GLN A 43 37.79 9.77 -16.86
CA GLN A 43 37.61 11.14 -17.31
C GLN A 43 37.29 11.14 -18.81
N VAL A 44 36.44 12.07 -19.25
CA VAL A 44 36.17 12.31 -20.66
C VAL A 44 37.17 13.33 -21.18
N THR A 45 38.07 12.91 -22.07
CA THR A 45 39.14 13.76 -22.63
C THR A 45 38.76 14.39 -23.97
N ASP A 46 37.88 13.72 -24.72
CA ASP A 46 37.47 14.09 -26.07
C ASP A 46 35.95 13.99 -26.24
N SER A 47 35.44 14.31 -27.43
CA SER A 47 34.00 14.21 -27.70
C SER A 47 33.56 12.76 -27.84
N VAL A 48 32.52 12.38 -27.09
CA VAL A 48 31.88 11.07 -27.11
C VAL A 48 30.42 11.21 -27.54
N ALA A 49 29.98 10.42 -28.51
CA ALA A 49 28.56 10.30 -28.88
C ALA A 49 28.02 8.97 -28.37
N ILE A 50 26.97 9.02 -27.54
CA ILE A 50 26.29 7.85 -27.00
C ILE A 50 25.09 7.53 -27.90
N THR A 51 25.28 6.56 -28.79
CA THR A 51 24.31 6.17 -29.84
C THR A 51 23.56 4.87 -29.54
N THR A 52 23.91 4.19 -28.45
CA THR A 52 23.32 2.91 -28.01
C THR A 52 22.80 3.01 -26.58
N ALA A 53 21.98 2.03 -26.16
CA ALA A 53 21.49 1.91 -24.79
C ALA A 53 22.64 1.54 -23.83
N VAL A 54 23.19 2.53 -23.12
CA VAL A 54 24.35 2.36 -22.24
C VAL A 54 24.22 3.22 -20.97
N ASP A 55 24.72 2.69 -19.86
CA ASP A 55 25.07 3.45 -18.67
C ASP A 55 26.52 3.92 -18.83
N PHE A 56 26.72 5.17 -19.24
CA PHE A 56 28.05 5.76 -19.39
C PHE A 56 28.50 6.37 -18.06
N VAL A 57 29.42 5.68 -17.39
CA VAL A 57 29.87 5.98 -16.02
C VAL A 57 31.20 6.72 -16.04
N ILE A 58 31.26 7.85 -15.35
CA ILE A 58 32.46 8.67 -15.16
C ILE A 58 32.85 8.64 -13.67
N THR A 59 34.03 8.15 -13.35
CA THR A 59 34.44 7.87 -11.96
C THR A 59 35.38 8.90 -11.33
N GLY A 60 36.04 9.73 -12.14
CA GLY A 60 37.03 10.70 -11.68
C GLY A 60 36.41 11.96 -11.07
N GLU A 61 37.09 12.52 -10.07
CA GLU A 61 36.68 13.76 -9.39
C GLU A 61 36.71 15.00 -10.30
N THR A 62 37.43 14.90 -11.42
CA THR A 62 37.45 15.87 -12.53
C THR A 62 36.91 15.18 -13.78
N PRO A 63 35.58 15.10 -13.97
CA PRO A 63 34.95 14.22 -14.96
C PRO A 63 35.24 14.59 -16.42
N PHE A 64 35.57 15.85 -16.71
CA PHE A 64 35.83 16.34 -18.07
C PHE A 64 37.13 17.15 -18.14
N THR A 65 37.87 17.02 -19.25
CA THR A 65 38.88 18.01 -19.65
C THR A 65 38.21 19.20 -20.37
N ALA A 66 38.99 20.21 -20.74
CA ALA A 66 38.48 21.36 -21.52
C ALA A 66 37.84 20.96 -22.86
N THR A 67 38.32 19.89 -23.49
CA THR A 67 37.84 19.36 -24.79
C THR A 67 36.81 18.25 -24.65
N GLY A 68 36.75 17.60 -23.47
CA GLY A 68 35.84 16.50 -23.19
C GLY A 68 34.38 16.91 -23.30
N LYS A 69 33.59 16.12 -24.04
CA LYS A 69 32.15 16.34 -24.21
C LYS A 69 31.42 15.01 -24.33
N VAL A 70 30.19 14.94 -23.85
CA VAL A 70 29.31 13.78 -24.07
C VAL A 70 28.02 14.25 -24.72
N ASN A 71 27.68 13.69 -25.87
CA ASN A 71 26.39 13.87 -26.54
C ASN A 71 25.55 12.61 -26.38
N ILE A 72 24.43 12.69 -25.67
CA ILE A 72 23.44 11.61 -25.56
C ILE A 72 22.53 11.68 -26.78
N GLU A 73 22.76 10.79 -27.75
CA GLU A 73 21.91 10.67 -28.96
C GLU A 73 20.80 9.65 -28.74
N HIS A 74 21.11 8.56 -28.05
CA HIS A 74 20.15 7.51 -27.69
C HIS A 74 19.33 7.89 -26.43
N THR A 75 18.35 8.79 -26.61
CA THR A 75 17.55 9.36 -25.50
C THR A 75 16.52 8.40 -24.90
N GLU A 76 16.26 7.25 -25.53
CA GLU A 76 15.27 6.29 -25.01
C GLU A 76 15.74 5.59 -23.74
N HIS A 77 17.01 5.16 -23.70
CA HIS A 77 17.53 4.32 -22.62
C HIS A 77 18.89 4.76 -22.07
N ALA A 78 19.69 5.53 -22.82
CA ALA A 78 21.05 5.85 -22.38
C ALA A 78 21.07 6.91 -21.29
N VAL A 79 22.00 6.78 -20.36
CA VAL A 79 22.21 7.73 -19.26
C VAL A 79 23.69 7.99 -19.05
N VAL A 80 24.01 9.14 -18.47
CA VAL A 80 25.36 9.42 -17.95
C VAL A 80 25.31 9.40 -16.43
N ILE A 81 26.24 8.69 -15.81
CA ILE A 81 26.39 8.61 -14.35
C ILE A 81 27.75 9.21 -14.00
N ILE A 82 27.77 10.19 -13.09
CA ILE A 82 28.99 10.78 -12.55
C ILE A 82 29.08 10.37 -11.09
N GLU A 83 30.05 9.53 -10.76
CA GLU A 83 30.20 9.02 -9.40
C GLU A 83 30.78 10.08 -8.46
N ARG A 84 30.39 10.02 -7.19
CA ARG A 84 30.98 10.80 -6.07
C ARG A 84 30.94 12.34 -6.22
N ILE A 85 30.25 12.87 -7.23
CA ILE A 85 30.02 14.30 -7.41
C ILE A 85 28.53 14.57 -7.26
N LYS A 86 28.19 15.41 -6.28
CA LYS A 86 26.80 15.78 -5.97
C LYS A 86 26.10 16.38 -7.19
N PRO A 87 24.80 16.08 -7.40
CA PRO A 87 24.00 16.63 -8.49
C PRO A 87 24.08 18.16 -8.63
N SER A 88 24.02 18.92 -7.54
CA SER A 88 24.17 20.38 -7.56
C SER A 88 25.51 20.84 -8.13
N LYS A 89 26.60 20.13 -7.79
CA LYS A 89 27.95 20.37 -8.31
C LYS A 89 28.07 19.97 -9.78
N VAL A 90 27.43 18.88 -10.20
CA VAL A 90 27.33 18.52 -11.62
C VAL A 90 26.63 19.62 -12.41
N ILE A 91 25.46 20.09 -11.95
CA ILE A 91 24.70 21.14 -12.62
C ILE A 91 25.55 22.41 -12.79
N THR A 92 26.24 22.84 -11.75
CA THR A 92 26.98 24.12 -11.74
C THR A 92 28.34 24.05 -12.43
N SER A 93 29.03 22.90 -12.37
CA SER A 93 30.44 22.81 -12.77
C SER A 93 30.68 21.96 -14.02
N TRP A 94 29.80 21.00 -14.34
CA TRP A 94 30.09 19.95 -15.33
C TRP A 94 29.03 19.78 -16.40
N LEU A 95 27.78 20.18 -16.16
CA LEU A 95 26.66 19.98 -17.08
C LEU A 95 26.88 20.66 -18.45
N SER A 96 27.71 21.70 -18.50
CA SER A 96 28.09 22.39 -19.72
C SER A 96 28.85 21.51 -20.74
N HIS A 97 29.40 20.38 -20.32
CA HIS A 97 30.08 19.39 -21.16
C HIS A 97 29.12 18.34 -21.74
N LEU A 98 27.85 18.33 -21.31
CA LEU A 98 26.85 17.39 -21.78
C LEU A 98 25.89 18.03 -22.79
N TYR A 99 25.46 17.20 -23.74
CA TYR A 99 24.53 17.55 -24.81
C TYR A 99 23.49 16.46 -24.98
N ILE A 100 22.27 16.84 -25.35
CA ILE A 100 21.14 15.96 -25.65
C ILE A 100 20.81 16.20 -27.13
N LYS A 101 21.06 15.20 -27.99
CA LYS A 101 20.89 15.32 -29.46
C LYS A 101 21.52 16.59 -30.03
N GLY A 102 22.74 16.91 -29.61
CA GLY A 102 23.52 18.08 -30.04
C GLY A 102 23.16 19.40 -29.36
N VAL A 103 22.08 19.46 -28.57
CA VAL A 103 21.69 20.65 -27.80
C VAL A 103 22.33 20.60 -26.42
N LYS A 104 22.90 21.72 -25.95
CA LYS A 104 23.53 21.78 -24.61
C LYS A 104 22.55 21.36 -23.52
N ALA A 105 22.99 20.52 -22.60
CA ALA A 105 22.17 20.01 -21.51
C ALA A 105 21.81 21.12 -20.51
N VAL A 106 20.55 21.16 -20.10
CA VAL A 106 19.98 22.09 -19.14
C VAL A 106 19.02 21.30 -18.24
N SER A 107 19.37 21.18 -16.96
CA SER A 107 18.58 20.43 -15.98
C SER A 107 17.18 21.03 -15.83
N GLY A 108 16.16 20.18 -15.89
CA GLY A 108 14.75 20.57 -15.85
C GLY A 108 14.18 21.07 -17.17
N VAL A 109 14.98 21.12 -18.25
CA VAL A 109 14.53 21.56 -19.59
C VAL A 109 14.62 20.43 -20.60
N ASN A 110 15.82 19.93 -20.91
CA ASN A 110 16.04 18.84 -21.87
C ASN A 110 16.72 17.61 -21.22
N CYS A 111 17.05 17.69 -19.94
CA CYS A 111 17.51 16.55 -19.14
C CYS A 111 17.10 16.72 -17.67
N GLN A 112 17.22 15.65 -16.88
CA GLN A 112 17.12 15.69 -15.42
C GLN A 112 18.45 15.27 -14.81
N VAL A 113 18.98 16.08 -13.90
CA VAL A 113 20.13 15.71 -13.07
C VAL A 113 19.62 15.35 -11.67
N LYS A 114 19.84 14.11 -11.23
CA LYS A 114 19.30 13.57 -9.98
C LYS A 114 20.37 12.86 -9.17
N LEU A 115 20.15 12.70 -7.87
CA LEU A 115 21.02 11.89 -7.01
C LEU A 115 21.06 10.43 -7.48
N PHE A 116 22.26 9.84 -7.43
CA PHE A 116 22.51 8.44 -7.76
C PHE A 116 23.67 7.91 -6.92
N ALA A 117 23.37 7.08 -5.92
CA ALA A 117 24.26 6.70 -4.84
C ALA A 117 24.95 7.95 -4.26
N SER A 118 26.28 8.01 -4.23
CA SER A 118 27.06 9.17 -3.76
C SER A 118 27.30 10.24 -4.85
N GLY A 119 26.76 10.07 -6.05
CA GLY A 119 26.97 10.94 -7.21
C GLY A 119 25.66 11.39 -7.86
N ALA A 120 25.70 11.53 -9.19
CA ALA A 120 24.58 12.02 -9.98
C ALA A 120 24.31 11.14 -11.22
N ILE A 121 23.05 11.09 -11.62
CA ILE A 121 22.60 10.54 -12.90
C ILE A 121 21.98 11.65 -13.75
N ILE A 122 22.30 11.64 -15.05
CA ILE A 122 21.73 12.52 -16.06
C ILE A 122 20.82 11.67 -16.94
N LEU A 123 19.51 11.91 -16.83
CA LEU A 123 18.47 11.29 -17.64
C LEU A 123 18.10 12.27 -18.78
N PRO A 124 18.07 11.84 -20.05
CA PRO A 124 17.79 12.70 -21.21
C PRO A 124 16.28 12.97 -21.38
N TYR A 125 15.59 13.29 -20.28
CA TYR A 125 14.16 13.56 -20.25
C TYR A 125 13.92 15.06 -20.18
N ASP A 126 13.10 15.56 -21.10
CA ASP A 126 12.69 16.96 -21.12
C ASP A 126 11.59 17.27 -20.09
N SER A 127 11.19 18.53 -19.99
CA SER A 127 10.18 19.02 -19.07
C SER A 127 8.75 18.53 -19.37
N ASN A 128 8.48 18.08 -20.60
CA ASN A 128 7.19 17.56 -21.04
C ASN A 128 7.13 16.03 -21.04
N PHE A 129 8.22 15.37 -20.65
CA PHE A 129 8.31 13.92 -20.63
C PHE A 129 7.17 13.27 -19.85
N ARG A 130 6.67 12.16 -20.39
CA ARG A 130 5.62 11.34 -19.78
C ARG A 130 6.18 9.94 -19.53
N PRO A 131 6.46 9.58 -18.27
CA PRO A 131 7.21 8.37 -17.96
C PRO A 131 6.34 7.12 -17.84
N LEU A 132 5.01 7.23 -17.93
CA LEU A 132 4.08 6.12 -17.70
C LEU A 132 3.13 6.00 -18.89
N THR A 133 3.07 4.80 -19.48
CA THR A 133 2.06 4.44 -20.48
C THR A 133 1.32 3.20 -20.01
N CYS A 134 -0.01 3.27 -19.95
CA CYS A 134 -0.89 2.17 -19.56
C CYS A 134 -1.71 1.70 -20.77
N TYR A 135 -2.08 0.42 -20.75
CA TYR A 135 -2.75 -0.25 -21.85
C TYR A 135 -3.96 -1.05 -21.36
N THR A 136 -5.01 -1.15 -22.17
CA THR A 136 -6.25 -1.86 -21.81
C THR A 136 -6.17 -3.38 -21.97
N GLU A 137 -5.16 -3.90 -22.66
CA GLU A 137 -4.94 -5.35 -22.83
C GLU A 137 -3.56 -5.78 -22.31
N PRO A 138 -3.36 -7.08 -22.06
CA PRO A 138 -2.03 -7.64 -21.82
C PRO A 138 -1.07 -7.38 -22.99
N ASN A 139 0.22 -7.48 -22.73
CA ASN A 139 1.32 -7.33 -23.67
C ASN A 139 1.28 -6.00 -24.44
N TYR A 140 0.89 -4.92 -23.76
CA TYR A 140 0.82 -3.56 -24.31
C TYR A 140 -0.18 -3.42 -25.48
N GLY A 141 -1.20 -4.29 -25.53
CA GLY A 141 -2.27 -4.25 -26.54
C GLY A 141 -3.43 -3.30 -26.17
N GLY A 142 -4.37 -3.14 -27.09
CA GLY A 142 -5.55 -2.30 -26.90
C GLY A 142 -5.26 -0.81 -26.89
N THR A 143 -6.12 -0.05 -26.19
CA THR A 143 -5.99 1.41 -26.08
C THR A 143 -4.84 1.77 -25.15
N ALA A 144 -3.95 2.64 -25.60
CA ALA A 144 -2.87 3.21 -24.80
C ALA A 144 -3.26 4.60 -24.26
N TYR A 145 -2.82 4.91 -23.04
CA TYR A 145 -2.87 6.26 -22.46
C TYR A 145 -1.55 6.56 -21.76
N ASP A 146 -0.94 7.70 -22.07
CA ASP A 146 0.39 8.10 -21.59
C ASP A 146 0.42 9.47 -20.91
N ASN A 147 -0.69 10.22 -20.89
CA ASN A 147 -0.71 11.57 -20.33
C ASN A 147 -0.88 11.60 -18.79
N TYR A 148 -0.24 10.67 -18.08
CA TYR A 148 -0.19 10.67 -16.62
C TYR A 148 0.84 11.68 -16.11
N THR A 149 0.45 12.46 -15.11
CA THR A 149 1.29 13.49 -14.50
C THR A 149 1.67 13.18 -13.05
N GLU A 150 2.85 13.64 -12.63
CA GLU A 150 3.30 13.65 -11.22
C GLU A 150 2.36 14.46 -10.31
N GLY A 151 2.49 14.29 -8.99
CA GLY A 151 1.76 15.06 -7.98
C GLY A 151 0.56 14.32 -7.38
N HIS A 152 -0.32 15.05 -6.70
CA HIS A 152 -1.37 14.52 -5.83
C HIS A 152 -2.63 15.39 -5.88
N VAL A 153 -3.71 14.92 -5.25
CA VAL A 153 -4.91 15.72 -4.95
C VAL A 153 -5.12 15.72 -3.44
N GLY A 154 -4.95 16.87 -2.79
CA GLY A 154 -5.10 17.00 -1.33
C GLY A 154 -4.14 16.13 -0.51
N GLY A 155 -2.96 15.82 -1.06
CA GLY A 155 -1.97 14.92 -0.47
C GLY A 155 -2.15 13.44 -0.81
N PHE A 156 -3.19 13.08 -1.56
CA PHE A 156 -3.53 11.69 -1.87
C PHE A 156 -3.40 11.35 -3.36
N MET A 157 -3.44 10.06 -3.69
CA MET A 157 -3.41 9.55 -5.06
C MET A 157 -4.53 10.15 -5.92
N LYS A 158 -4.28 10.30 -7.22
CA LYS A 158 -5.24 10.81 -8.20
C LYS A 158 -6.22 9.70 -8.59
N THR A 159 -7.51 9.95 -8.48
CA THR A 159 -8.56 9.05 -8.97
C THR A 159 -8.58 9.05 -10.50
N LEU A 160 -8.69 7.86 -11.08
CA LEU A 160 -8.84 7.66 -12.52
C LEU A 160 -10.30 7.92 -12.94
N THR A 161 -10.48 8.24 -14.21
CA THR A 161 -11.75 8.36 -14.91
C THR A 161 -11.69 7.50 -16.18
N ASP A 162 -12.82 7.31 -16.86
CA ASP A 162 -12.83 6.53 -18.10
C ASP A 162 -11.85 7.08 -19.14
N ALA A 163 -11.62 8.40 -19.15
CA ALA A 163 -10.70 9.09 -20.06
C ALA A 163 -9.22 8.73 -19.82
N ASN A 164 -8.85 8.20 -18.65
CA ASN A 164 -7.48 7.78 -18.33
C ASN A 164 -7.43 6.32 -17.83
N LEU A 165 -8.33 5.49 -18.35
CA LEU A 165 -8.36 4.03 -18.22
C LEU A 165 -8.75 3.51 -16.83
N ASN A 166 -9.65 4.21 -16.11
CA ASN A 166 -10.24 3.70 -14.87
C ASN A 166 -10.76 2.26 -15.03
N ASN A 167 -10.33 1.34 -14.17
CA ASN A 167 -10.70 -0.09 -14.22
C ASN A 167 -10.42 -0.78 -15.58
N GLN A 168 -9.49 -0.25 -16.37
CA GLN A 168 -9.17 -0.80 -17.70
C GLN A 168 -7.72 -1.26 -17.83
N ILE A 169 -6.79 -0.77 -17.01
CA ILE A 169 -5.35 -1.06 -17.11
C ILE A 169 -5.06 -2.57 -16.94
N ARG A 170 -4.43 -3.19 -17.95
CA ARG A 170 -3.99 -4.62 -17.96
C ARG A 170 -2.50 -4.82 -18.20
N SER A 171 -1.80 -3.82 -18.68
CA SER A 171 -0.33 -3.79 -18.79
C SER A 171 0.16 -2.34 -18.80
N PHE A 172 1.45 -2.10 -18.49
CA PHE A 172 2.03 -0.75 -18.51
C PHE A 172 3.55 -0.76 -18.71
N LYS A 173 4.09 0.39 -19.11
CA LYS A 173 5.53 0.69 -19.14
C LYS A 173 5.81 1.92 -18.29
N LEU A 174 6.87 1.87 -17.48
CA LEU A 174 7.32 2.95 -16.62
C LEU A 174 8.80 3.23 -16.89
N LYS A 175 9.16 4.47 -17.20
CA LYS A 175 10.54 4.86 -17.56
C LYS A 175 11.46 4.89 -16.33
N ARG A 176 12.73 4.52 -16.52
CA ARG A 176 13.77 4.55 -15.48
C ARG A 176 13.80 5.89 -14.75
N GLY A 177 14.04 5.86 -13.44
CA GLY A 177 14.07 7.04 -12.60
C GLY A 177 12.68 7.50 -12.13
N TYR A 178 11.65 6.67 -12.31
CA TYR A 178 10.30 6.92 -11.80
C TYR A 178 9.75 5.75 -10.97
N MET A 179 8.79 6.07 -10.12
CA MET A 179 7.98 5.12 -9.37
C MET A 179 6.51 5.47 -9.59
N VAL A 180 5.66 4.47 -9.83
CA VAL A 180 4.20 4.62 -9.78
C VAL A 180 3.63 3.75 -8.67
N THR A 181 2.71 4.31 -7.90
CA THR A 181 1.84 3.52 -7.02
C THR A 181 0.47 3.45 -7.65
N PHE A 182 -0.09 2.25 -7.75
CA PHE A 182 -1.47 2.03 -8.19
C PHE A 182 -2.30 1.53 -7.02
N ALA A 183 -3.56 1.94 -6.95
CA ALA A 183 -4.53 1.48 -5.96
C ALA A 183 -5.85 1.11 -6.64
N LEU A 184 -6.56 0.15 -6.04
CA LEU A 184 -7.84 -0.33 -6.58
C LEU A 184 -9.02 0.56 -6.22
N GLY A 185 -8.92 1.36 -5.16
CA GLY A 185 -9.94 2.32 -4.77
C GLY A 185 -9.69 3.72 -5.32
N GLN A 186 -10.71 4.57 -5.20
CA GLN A 186 -10.64 6.00 -5.45
C GLN A 186 -9.71 6.68 -4.44
N SER A 187 -9.03 7.76 -4.83
CA SER A 187 -8.14 8.54 -3.96
C SER A 187 -7.14 7.70 -3.14
N GLY A 188 -6.70 6.55 -3.69
CA GLY A 188 -5.72 5.66 -3.08
C GLY A 188 -6.24 4.66 -2.04
N TRP A 189 -7.56 4.47 -1.91
CA TRP A 189 -8.13 3.46 -0.99
C TRP A 189 -7.85 2.02 -1.46
N GLY A 190 -7.93 1.08 -0.51
CA GLY A 190 -7.86 -0.36 -0.78
C GLY A 190 -6.47 -0.88 -1.08
N TYR A 191 -6.41 -2.05 -1.71
CA TYR A 191 -5.14 -2.66 -2.10
C TYR A 191 -4.35 -1.71 -3.00
N SER A 192 -3.08 -1.53 -2.68
CA SER A 192 -2.17 -0.70 -3.47
C SER A 192 -0.80 -1.34 -3.57
N ARG A 193 -0.06 -1.00 -4.62
CA ARG A 193 1.30 -1.51 -4.87
C ARG A 193 2.17 -0.46 -5.53
N CYS A 194 3.41 -0.34 -5.05
CA CYS A 194 4.46 0.42 -5.71
C CYS A 194 5.12 -0.39 -6.83
N PHE A 195 5.44 0.28 -7.93
CA PHE A 195 6.20 -0.22 -9.06
C PHE A 195 7.34 0.76 -9.34
N ILE A 196 8.58 0.29 -9.26
CA ILE A 196 9.78 1.14 -9.22
C ILE A 196 10.66 0.80 -10.43
N ALA A 197 10.96 1.78 -11.27
CA ALA A 197 11.91 1.66 -12.38
C ALA A 197 13.27 2.26 -11.95
N ASP A 198 14.08 1.51 -11.19
CA ASP A 198 15.34 2.00 -10.60
C ASP A 198 16.51 1.98 -11.58
N LYS A 199 16.77 0.82 -12.21
CA LYS A 199 17.94 0.54 -13.07
C LYS A 199 17.64 0.57 -14.56
N GLU A 200 16.41 0.32 -14.94
CA GLU A 200 15.95 0.23 -16.32
C GLU A 200 14.46 0.59 -16.37
N ASP A 201 13.92 0.73 -17.58
CA ASP A 201 12.48 0.88 -17.77
C ASP A 201 11.77 -0.36 -17.22
N LEU A 202 10.72 -0.17 -16.43
CA LEU A 202 9.90 -1.24 -15.91
C LEU A 202 8.77 -1.54 -16.90
N GLU A 203 8.83 -2.73 -17.47
CA GLU A 203 7.84 -3.23 -18.42
C GLU A 203 6.98 -4.32 -17.75
N ILE A 204 5.69 -4.05 -17.54
CA ILE A 204 4.74 -5.01 -16.96
C ILE A 204 3.78 -5.48 -18.06
N PRO A 205 4.08 -6.60 -18.75
CA PRO A 205 3.28 -7.08 -19.86
C PRO A 205 1.95 -7.67 -19.39
N VAL A 206 1.88 -8.19 -18.18
CA VAL A 206 0.66 -8.74 -17.60
C VAL A 206 0.53 -8.22 -16.18
N MET A 207 -0.52 -7.45 -15.91
CA MET A 207 -0.83 -7.01 -14.55
C MET A 207 -1.16 -8.21 -13.64
N PRO A 208 -0.79 -8.16 -12.34
CA PRO A 208 -1.24 -9.15 -11.37
C PRO A 208 -2.77 -9.32 -11.41
N THR A 209 -3.25 -10.56 -11.32
CA THR A 209 -4.66 -10.91 -11.51
C THR A 209 -5.62 -10.09 -10.63
N ASN A 210 -5.22 -9.80 -9.39
CA ASN A 210 -6.00 -8.99 -8.44
C ASN A 210 -6.06 -7.50 -8.80
N MET A 211 -5.18 -7.00 -9.66
CA MET A 211 -5.14 -5.60 -10.10
C MET A 211 -5.59 -5.40 -11.55
N ALA A 212 -5.46 -6.43 -12.38
CA ALA A 212 -5.76 -6.36 -13.80
C ALA A 212 -7.20 -5.86 -14.04
N GLY A 213 -7.34 -4.61 -14.50
CA GLY A 213 -8.62 -3.95 -14.73
C GLY A 213 -9.40 -3.48 -13.55
N ARG A 214 -8.70 -3.24 -12.45
CA ARG A 214 -9.32 -2.88 -11.18
C ARG A 214 -8.64 -1.65 -10.56
N ILE A 215 -7.75 -1.02 -11.32
CA ILE A 215 -6.97 0.13 -10.86
C ILE A 215 -7.86 1.37 -11.03
N SER A 216 -8.06 2.07 -9.92
CA SER A 216 -8.92 3.26 -9.85
C SER A 216 -8.19 4.51 -9.37
N SER A 217 -6.93 4.38 -8.95
CA SER A 217 -6.09 5.53 -8.62
C SER A 217 -4.61 5.29 -8.91
N TYR A 218 -3.88 6.38 -9.12
CA TYR A 218 -2.42 6.35 -9.30
C TYR A 218 -1.72 7.52 -8.60
N ARG A 219 -0.43 7.35 -8.33
CA ARG A 219 0.48 8.46 -8.04
C ARG A 219 1.85 8.18 -8.62
N LEU A 220 2.38 9.16 -9.34
CA LEU A 220 3.64 9.10 -10.04
C LEU A 220 4.68 9.99 -9.35
N PHE A 221 5.88 9.45 -9.14
CA PHE A 221 6.99 10.12 -8.49
C PHE A 221 8.26 10.00 -9.32
N LYS A 222 9.11 11.02 -9.25
CA LYS A 222 10.54 10.86 -9.52
C LYS A 222 11.15 9.97 -8.45
N TRP A 223 11.75 8.87 -8.86
CA TRP A 223 12.45 7.93 -7.98
C TRP A 223 13.79 8.49 -7.53
N GLN A 224 14.13 8.38 -6.25
CA GLN A 224 15.38 8.90 -5.68
C GLN A 224 16.36 7.77 -5.37
N ASN A 225 17.45 7.69 -6.15
CA ASN A 225 18.46 6.65 -6.07
C ASN A 225 19.51 6.94 -4.97
N ALA A 226 19.08 7.05 -3.71
CA ALA A 226 19.99 7.38 -2.59
C ALA A 226 21.03 6.27 -2.35
N LYS A 227 22.14 6.62 -1.69
CA LYS A 227 23.05 5.66 -1.06
C LYS A 227 22.48 5.15 0.27
N LYS A 228 23.01 4.04 0.79
CA LYS A 228 22.51 3.43 2.05
C LYS A 228 22.73 4.33 3.27
N GLY A 229 23.96 4.79 3.47
CA GLY A 229 24.34 5.60 4.63
C GLY A 229 23.83 7.03 4.52
N SER A 230 23.06 7.46 5.51
CA SER A 230 22.41 8.77 5.54
C SER A 230 22.40 9.35 6.96
N LEU A 231 21.82 10.53 7.14
CA LEU A 231 21.81 11.24 8.41
C LEU A 231 20.37 11.42 8.91
N ALA A 232 20.11 11.18 10.20
CA ALA A 232 18.86 11.56 10.84
C ALA A 232 18.82 13.09 11.05
N SER A 233 18.75 13.83 9.95
CA SER A 233 18.68 15.30 9.91
C SER A 233 18.17 15.78 8.55
N SER A 234 17.57 16.97 8.51
CA SER A 234 17.27 17.72 7.28
C SER A 234 18.12 18.98 7.11
N ASP A 235 19.11 19.20 7.98
CA ASP A 235 19.97 20.37 7.89
C ASP A 235 20.90 20.24 6.67
N PRO A 236 20.82 21.15 5.66
CA PRO A 236 21.64 21.07 4.45
C PRO A 236 23.15 21.08 4.75
N LYS A 237 23.57 21.83 5.78
CA LYS A 237 24.99 21.94 6.16
C LYS A 237 25.52 20.59 6.63
N TYR A 238 24.82 19.94 7.57
CA TYR A 238 25.28 18.69 8.16
C TYR A 238 25.09 17.50 7.23
N CYS A 239 23.99 17.45 6.46
CA CYS A 239 23.86 16.46 5.38
C CYS A 239 25.00 16.62 4.37
N GLY A 240 25.34 17.86 4.05
CA GLY A 240 26.46 18.20 3.16
C GLY A 240 27.81 17.72 3.68
N LEU A 241 28.06 17.91 4.98
CA LEU A 241 29.32 17.59 5.66
C LEU A 241 29.67 16.09 5.61
N VAL A 242 28.66 15.22 5.74
CA VAL A 242 28.84 13.75 5.73
C VAL A 242 28.44 13.11 4.39
N ASN A 243 28.21 13.91 3.34
CA ASN A 243 27.74 13.45 2.04
C ASN A 243 26.50 12.54 2.11
N ALA A 244 25.56 12.85 2.99
CA ALA A 244 24.28 12.14 3.03
C ALA A 244 23.49 12.42 1.73
N THR A 245 22.70 11.45 1.28
CA THR A 245 21.79 11.61 0.12
C THR A 245 20.33 11.36 0.48
N SER A 246 20.06 11.07 1.75
CA SER A 246 18.74 11.09 2.34
C SER A 246 18.82 11.62 3.77
N GLY A 247 17.69 12.10 4.28
CA GLY A 247 17.54 12.56 5.67
C GLY A 247 16.09 12.87 6.00
N PHE A 248 15.81 13.24 7.25
CA PHE A 248 14.50 13.63 7.76
C PHE A 248 14.66 14.45 9.04
N ASP A 249 13.61 15.15 9.50
CA ASP A 249 13.65 16.01 10.69
C ASP A 249 12.42 15.87 11.59
N TRP A 250 11.88 14.65 11.72
CA TRP A 250 10.70 14.33 12.54
C TRP A 250 9.49 15.26 12.25
N ALA A 251 9.37 15.72 11.01
CA ALA A 251 8.35 16.64 10.56
C ALA A 251 8.04 16.43 9.06
N GLN A 252 7.35 17.40 8.44
CA GLN A 252 7.09 17.39 7.00
C GLN A 252 8.38 17.39 6.16
N GLY A 253 9.51 17.80 6.73
CA GLY A 253 10.76 17.99 6.01
C GLY A 253 10.79 19.24 5.15
N ARG A 254 11.80 19.30 4.29
CA ARG A 254 12.05 20.43 3.37
C ARG A 254 12.61 19.92 2.05
N ASN A 255 12.46 20.68 0.98
CA ASN A 255 13.05 20.30 -0.30
C ASN A 255 14.58 20.50 -0.29
N LEU A 256 15.33 19.41 -0.28
CA LEU A 256 16.81 19.38 -0.38
C LEU A 256 17.32 18.81 -1.71
N LEU A 257 16.42 18.62 -2.68
CA LEU A 257 16.82 18.19 -4.01
C LEU A 257 17.66 19.28 -4.70
N PRO A 258 18.61 18.90 -5.55
CA PRO A 258 18.81 17.54 -6.07
C PRO A 258 19.75 16.64 -5.26
N ASP A 259 20.34 17.12 -4.16
CA ASP A 259 21.42 16.41 -3.47
C ASP A 259 20.93 15.41 -2.42
N VAL A 260 19.81 15.70 -1.75
CA VAL A 260 19.28 14.88 -0.64
C VAL A 260 17.78 14.67 -0.80
N GLU A 261 17.34 13.42 -0.73
CA GLU A 261 15.92 13.11 -0.51
C GLU A 261 15.57 13.31 0.97
N CYS A 262 14.96 14.45 1.29
CA CYS A 262 14.37 14.69 2.61
C CYS A 262 13.02 13.97 2.72
N VAL A 263 13.00 12.87 3.46
CA VAL A 263 11.83 12.03 3.65
C VAL A 263 10.89 12.69 4.68
N PRO A 264 9.60 12.92 4.37
CA PRO A 264 8.65 13.39 5.36
C PRO A 264 8.40 12.30 6.42
N ASN A 265 8.22 12.71 7.67
CA ASN A 265 7.90 11.80 8.77
C ASN A 265 6.54 12.14 9.38
N HIS A 266 5.57 11.22 9.28
CA HIS A 266 4.37 11.22 10.13
C HIS A 266 4.73 10.62 11.49
N ILE A 267 4.93 11.45 12.53
CA ILE A 267 5.55 10.97 13.78
C ILE A 267 4.54 10.35 14.75
N TYR A 268 3.31 10.83 14.79
CA TYR A 268 2.18 10.24 15.52
C TYR A 268 0.88 10.73 14.90
N GLU A 269 -0.27 10.21 15.34
CA GLU A 269 -1.56 10.59 14.75
C GLU A 269 -1.74 12.11 14.72
N ASP A 270 -2.21 12.61 13.57
CA ASP A 270 -2.42 14.02 13.28
C ASP A 270 -1.17 14.92 13.14
N TRP A 271 0.07 14.42 13.37
CA TRP A 271 1.26 15.27 13.24
C TRP A 271 2.49 14.63 12.55
N PRO A 272 2.99 15.31 11.50
CA PRO A 272 2.19 16.02 10.49
C PRO A 272 1.17 15.06 9.89
N SER A 273 -0.03 15.54 9.57
CA SER A 273 -1.09 14.68 9.00
C SER A 273 -0.67 13.94 7.72
N ALA A 274 -1.34 12.83 7.41
CA ALA A 274 -1.12 12.05 6.19
C ALA A 274 -1.24 12.89 4.91
N SER A 275 -2.17 13.85 4.86
CA SER A 275 -2.30 14.76 3.72
C SER A 275 -1.14 15.76 3.64
N THR A 276 -0.61 16.21 4.77
CA THR A 276 0.56 17.11 4.83
C THR A 276 1.80 16.40 4.29
N ILE A 277 2.13 15.22 4.83
CA ILE A 277 3.27 14.45 4.31
C ILE A 277 3.01 13.97 2.88
N GLY A 278 1.77 13.62 2.56
CA GLY A 278 1.35 13.25 1.22
C GLY A 278 1.42 14.43 0.25
N SER A 279 1.49 15.67 0.71
CA SER A 279 1.56 16.83 -0.18
C SER A 279 2.97 17.15 -0.68
N VAL A 280 4.00 16.49 -0.13
CA VAL A 280 5.38 16.71 -0.57
C VAL A 280 5.61 16.15 -1.97
N THR A 281 6.46 16.83 -2.74
CA THR A 281 6.78 16.48 -4.13
C THR A 281 8.25 16.11 -4.34
N TRP A 282 9.08 16.24 -3.31
CA TRP A 282 10.53 15.99 -3.36
C TRP A 282 10.94 14.60 -2.85
N SER A 283 10.02 13.85 -2.22
CA SER A 283 10.25 12.49 -1.72
C SER A 283 9.27 11.51 -2.34
N CYS A 284 9.74 10.28 -2.54
CA CYS A 284 8.90 9.14 -2.92
C CYS A 284 8.68 8.15 -1.76
N HIS A 285 9.26 8.43 -0.59
CA HIS A 285 9.14 7.64 0.64
C HIS A 285 8.42 8.43 1.74
N SER A 286 7.88 7.73 2.73
CA SER A 286 7.54 8.31 4.05
C SER A 286 8.11 7.47 5.18
N LYS A 287 8.58 8.15 6.23
CA LYS A 287 8.76 7.58 7.56
C LYS A 287 7.46 7.78 8.33
N ASN A 288 7.03 6.77 9.09
CA ASN A 288 5.78 6.84 9.82
C ASN A 288 6.07 6.75 11.33
N ASN A 289 5.05 6.42 12.13
CA ASN A 289 5.00 6.68 13.57
C ASN A 289 6.32 6.38 14.28
N ASN A 290 6.81 7.35 15.06
CA ASN A 290 8.11 7.30 15.70
C ASN A 290 8.01 6.62 17.06
N GLU A 291 8.58 5.43 17.19
CA GLU A 291 8.62 4.67 18.45
C GLU A 291 7.27 4.55 19.21
N PRO A 292 6.12 4.29 18.56
CA PRO A 292 4.82 4.29 19.25
C PRO A 292 4.74 3.28 20.40
N GLY A 293 5.50 2.18 20.31
CA GLY A 293 5.60 1.16 21.36
C GLY A 293 6.57 1.50 22.51
N ASN A 294 7.24 2.66 22.48
CA ASN A 294 8.10 3.12 23.57
C ASN A 294 7.26 3.85 24.63
N ALA A 295 7.00 3.18 25.76
CA ALA A 295 6.23 3.76 26.86
C ALA A 295 6.91 4.97 27.54
N SER A 296 8.18 5.25 27.24
CA SER A 296 8.93 6.41 27.74
C SER A 296 9.09 7.53 26.71
N ASP A 297 8.53 7.40 25.50
CA ASP A 297 8.42 8.49 24.53
C ASP A 297 7.36 9.50 25.00
N ASP A 298 7.37 10.70 24.43
CA ASP A 298 6.39 11.76 24.67
C ASP A 298 5.01 11.41 24.10
N THR A 299 4.95 10.53 23.09
CA THR A 299 3.70 10.17 22.38
C THR A 299 3.54 8.67 22.10
N PRO A 300 3.50 7.79 23.12
CA PRO A 300 3.23 6.37 22.92
C PRO A 300 1.81 6.16 22.35
N GLN A 301 1.68 5.20 21.43
CA GLN A 301 0.41 4.85 20.78
C GLN A 301 0.22 3.33 20.80
N SER A 302 -1.03 2.87 20.85
CA SER A 302 -1.31 1.45 20.64
C SER A 302 -1.30 1.10 19.15
N VAL A 303 -1.06 -0.18 18.85
CA VAL A 303 -1.18 -0.73 17.49
C VAL A 303 -2.53 -0.35 16.85
N ASP A 304 -3.63 -0.41 17.60
CA ASP A 304 -4.96 -0.08 17.08
C ASP A 304 -5.07 1.39 16.65
N VAL A 305 -4.45 2.31 17.39
CA VAL A 305 -4.43 3.75 17.05
C VAL A 305 -3.67 3.96 15.74
N VAL A 306 -2.49 3.35 15.59
CA VAL A 306 -1.69 3.45 14.35
C VAL A 306 -2.42 2.84 13.16
N LEU A 307 -3.05 1.67 13.34
CA LEU A 307 -3.85 1.00 12.31
C LEU A 307 -5.08 1.81 11.88
N ASP A 308 -5.66 2.59 12.79
CA ASP A 308 -6.86 3.39 12.55
C ASP A 308 -6.64 4.44 11.44
N ASN A 309 -5.42 4.96 11.34
CA ASN A 309 -5.00 5.96 10.36
C ASN A 309 -4.19 5.38 9.18
N TRP A 310 -3.67 4.15 9.27
CA TRP A 310 -2.73 3.60 8.29
C TRP A 310 -3.21 3.68 6.83
N GLN A 311 -4.51 3.48 6.59
CA GLN A 311 -5.05 3.60 5.24
C GLN A 311 -4.92 5.03 4.66
N ASN A 312 -4.91 6.08 5.48
CA ASN A 312 -4.60 7.43 5.02
C ASN A 312 -3.15 7.58 4.58
N LEU A 313 -2.21 6.89 5.24
CA LEU A 313 -0.82 6.82 4.81
C LEU A 313 -0.71 6.05 3.48
N MET A 314 -1.43 4.93 3.32
CA MET A 314 -1.50 4.20 2.05
C MET A 314 -2.00 5.07 0.89
N ARG A 315 -3.03 5.87 1.14
CA ARG A 315 -3.63 6.80 0.17
C ARG A 315 -2.68 7.90 -0.29
N THR A 316 -1.58 8.16 0.42
CA THR A 316 -0.55 9.08 -0.08
C THR A 316 0.12 8.50 -1.32
N GLY A 317 0.17 7.18 -1.50
CA GLY A 317 0.94 6.55 -2.56
C GLY A 317 2.46 6.60 -2.38
N LEU A 318 2.98 7.23 -1.32
CA LEU A 318 4.41 7.19 -0.94
C LEU A 318 4.79 5.76 -0.57
N ARG A 319 6.05 5.35 -0.78
CA ARG A 319 6.58 4.08 -0.31
C ARG A 319 6.76 4.13 1.21
N LEU A 320 6.07 3.23 1.92
CA LEU A 320 5.83 3.36 3.35
C LEU A 320 6.83 2.54 4.17
N CYS A 321 7.57 3.21 5.05
CA CYS A 321 8.17 2.57 6.21
C CYS A 321 7.07 2.10 7.18
N SER A 322 7.32 1.08 8.00
CA SER A 322 6.47 0.78 9.15
C SER A 322 6.50 1.94 10.16
N GLU A 323 5.76 1.80 11.26
CA GLU A 323 6.19 2.47 12.49
C GLU A 323 7.62 2.04 12.84
N SER A 324 8.40 2.93 13.47
CA SER A 324 9.75 2.57 13.90
C SER A 324 9.72 1.85 15.25
N SER A 325 10.52 0.80 15.40
CA SER A 325 10.74 0.18 16.71
C SER A 325 11.57 1.09 17.61
N HIS A 326 11.35 0.97 18.92
CA HIS A 326 12.35 1.21 19.95
C HIS A 326 12.99 -0.13 20.37
N ASP A 327 14.22 -0.12 20.92
CA ASP A 327 14.94 -1.35 21.33
C ASP A 327 14.08 -2.30 22.21
N GLY A 328 13.22 -1.74 23.06
CA GLY A 328 12.29 -2.47 23.93
C GLY A 328 10.89 -2.77 23.35
N SER A 329 10.58 -2.36 22.12
CA SER A 329 9.21 -2.39 21.58
C SER A 329 9.01 -3.30 20.36
N MET A 330 9.93 -4.22 20.10
CA MET A 330 9.86 -5.12 18.93
C MET A 330 8.55 -5.93 18.85
N GLY A 331 7.94 -6.29 19.99
CA GLY A 331 6.64 -6.98 20.01
C GLY A 331 5.46 -6.11 19.56
N HIS A 332 5.55 -4.78 19.74
CA HIS A 332 4.56 -3.84 19.20
C HIS A 332 4.64 -3.83 17.66
N LEU A 333 5.86 -3.70 17.13
CA LEU A 333 6.12 -3.72 15.69
C LEU A 333 5.71 -5.04 15.04
N GLU A 334 5.93 -6.18 15.70
CA GLU A 334 5.46 -7.51 15.26
C GLU A 334 3.93 -7.51 15.11
N ALA A 335 3.21 -7.10 16.16
CA ALA A 335 1.75 -7.05 16.17
C ALA A 335 1.18 -6.08 15.12
N PHE A 336 1.86 -4.97 14.87
CA PHE A 336 1.52 -4.03 13.80
C PHE A 336 1.69 -4.67 12.42
N ILE A 337 2.87 -5.23 12.10
CA ILE A 337 3.13 -5.84 10.78
C ILE A 337 2.21 -7.03 10.51
N ASP A 338 1.96 -7.88 11.51
CA ASP A 338 1.01 -8.99 11.38
C ASP A 338 -0.42 -8.48 11.11
N SER A 339 -0.80 -7.38 11.74
CA SER A 339 -2.09 -6.74 11.52
C SER A 339 -2.22 -6.12 10.12
N ILE A 340 -1.16 -5.50 9.59
CA ILE A 340 -1.08 -5.02 8.21
C ILE A 340 -1.27 -6.19 7.23
N ASP A 341 -0.52 -7.27 7.43
CA ASP A 341 -0.54 -8.45 6.57
C ASP A 341 -1.88 -9.17 6.60
N ALA A 342 -2.49 -9.31 7.77
CA ALA A 342 -3.83 -9.91 7.95
C ALA A 342 -4.94 -9.10 7.25
N ARG A 343 -4.70 -7.84 6.91
CA ARG A 343 -5.62 -6.96 6.18
C ARG A 343 -5.27 -6.82 4.71
N GLY A 344 -4.12 -7.35 4.26
CA GLY A 344 -3.59 -7.12 2.93
C GLY A 344 -3.24 -5.65 2.67
N TRP A 345 -2.96 -4.90 3.73
CA TRP A 345 -2.58 -3.49 3.64
C TRP A 345 -1.13 -3.33 3.19
N ARG A 346 -0.81 -2.17 2.62
CA ARG A 346 0.53 -1.86 2.12
C ARG A 346 1.39 -1.30 3.25
N CYS A 347 2.55 -1.91 3.47
CA CYS A 347 3.68 -1.40 4.23
C CYS A 347 4.92 -2.01 3.57
N ASP A 348 5.82 -1.19 3.06
CA ASP A 348 6.81 -1.60 2.06
C ASP A 348 8.19 -1.91 2.68
N ILE A 349 8.49 -1.31 3.83
CA ILE A 349 9.81 -1.33 4.49
C ILE A 349 9.60 -1.52 6.00
N LEU A 350 10.42 -2.37 6.63
CA LEU A 350 10.54 -2.47 8.09
C LEU A 350 11.48 -1.37 8.60
N ASP A 351 11.02 -0.53 9.51
CA ASP A 351 11.82 0.56 10.09
C ASP A 351 12.21 0.27 11.53
N LEU A 352 13.49 0.48 11.84
CA LEU A 352 14.09 0.14 13.13
C LEU A 352 14.86 1.33 13.69
N HIS A 353 14.72 1.58 14.99
CA HIS A 353 15.75 2.29 15.74
C HIS A 353 16.68 1.28 16.42
N CYS A 354 17.99 1.49 16.28
CA CYS A 354 19.00 0.52 16.71
C CYS A 354 20.08 1.20 17.59
N TYR A 355 19.89 1.16 18.90
CA TYR A 355 20.88 1.64 19.88
C TYR A 355 21.75 0.47 20.40
N TRP A 356 22.26 -0.31 19.44
CA TRP A 356 22.66 -1.69 19.65
C TRP A 356 24.16 -1.92 19.83
N THR A 357 24.50 -3.09 20.38
CA THR A 357 25.86 -3.65 20.30
C THR A 357 26.16 -4.23 18.92
N GLN A 358 27.44 -4.42 18.59
CA GLN A 358 27.88 -4.94 17.29
C GLN A 358 27.25 -6.31 16.93
N GLY A 359 27.06 -7.19 17.91
CA GLY A 359 26.53 -8.55 17.71
C GLY A 359 25.05 -8.58 17.31
N GLN A 360 24.26 -7.58 17.69
CA GLN A 360 22.85 -7.51 17.28
C GLN A 360 22.72 -7.24 15.77
N PHE A 361 23.62 -6.44 15.20
CA PHE A 361 23.67 -6.20 13.76
C PHE A 361 23.99 -7.47 12.94
N ASP A 362 24.47 -8.57 13.55
CA ASP A 362 24.62 -9.86 12.84
C ASP A 362 23.27 -10.50 12.50
N ASN A 363 22.18 -10.09 13.15
CA ASN A 363 20.87 -10.74 13.05
C ASN A 363 19.88 -10.00 12.14
N LEU A 364 20.33 -9.06 11.30
CA LEU A 364 19.45 -8.22 10.46
C LEU A 364 18.47 -9.04 9.59
N THR A 365 18.92 -10.16 9.01
CA THR A 365 18.02 -11.06 8.26
C THR A 365 16.92 -11.63 9.16
N SER A 366 17.27 -12.08 10.38
CA SER A 366 16.28 -12.57 11.35
C SER A 366 15.30 -11.47 11.77
N TYR A 367 15.74 -10.23 11.91
CA TYR A 367 14.84 -9.12 12.24
C TYR A 367 13.84 -8.86 11.11
N SER A 368 14.33 -8.81 9.86
CA SER A 368 13.49 -8.69 8.67
C SER A 368 12.48 -9.84 8.54
N ASP A 369 12.92 -11.09 8.73
CA ASP A 369 12.04 -12.25 8.62
C ASP A 369 10.99 -12.28 9.72
N ARG A 370 11.38 -12.08 10.98
CA ARG A 370 10.48 -12.19 12.13
C ARG A 370 9.54 -11.01 12.26
N TYR A 371 10.07 -9.79 12.26
CA TYR A 371 9.30 -8.59 12.57
C TYR A 371 8.78 -7.88 11.33
N GLY A 372 9.41 -8.11 10.17
CA GLY A 372 9.01 -7.51 8.91
C GLY A 372 8.33 -8.48 7.94
N ASN A 373 8.18 -9.76 8.27
CA ASN A 373 7.71 -10.80 7.35
C ASN A 373 8.48 -10.79 6.01
N GLY A 374 9.80 -10.58 6.06
CA GLY A 374 10.72 -10.57 4.92
C GLY A 374 10.91 -9.22 4.23
N ARG A 375 10.34 -8.13 4.77
CA ARG A 375 10.49 -6.76 4.24
C ARG A 375 11.95 -6.27 4.22
N PRO A 376 12.32 -5.38 3.29
CA PRO A 376 13.58 -4.66 3.36
C PRO A 376 13.62 -3.78 4.62
N ILE A 377 14.84 -3.46 5.08
CA ILE A 377 15.09 -2.75 6.33
C ILE A 377 15.51 -1.32 6.04
N TRP A 378 14.86 -0.38 6.72
CA TRP A 378 15.44 0.91 7.05
C TRP A 378 15.81 0.94 8.53
N ILE A 379 16.89 1.64 8.85
CA ILE A 379 17.28 1.94 10.22
C ILE A 379 17.28 3.46 10.37
N SER A 380 16.12 4.04 10.69
CA SER A 380 15.94 5.50 10.72
C SER A 380 16.66 6.22 11.86
N GLU A 381 17.06 5.50 12.91
CA GLU A 381 17.95 6.03 13.95
C GLU A 381 18.88 4.92 14.41
N TRP A 382 20.19 5.19 14.47
CA TRP A 382 21.11 4.23 15.09
C TRP A 382 22.39 4.86 15.60
N LEU A 383 22.97 4.17 16.59
CA LEU A 383 24.28 4.40 17.17
C LEU A 383 24.89 3.07 17.63
N TRP A 384 26.22 3.03 17.78
CA TRP A 384 26.90 1.91 18.43
C TRP A 384 26.79 2.02 19.96
N GLY A 385 25.66 1.51 20.47
CA GLY A 385 25.23 1.68 21.86
C GLY A 385 24.57 3.02 22.12
N ALA A 386 24.15 3.26 23.37
CA ALA A 386 23.60 4.52 23.82
C ALA A 386 23.96 4.79 25.28
N TRP A 387 23.84 6.05 25.71
CA TRP A 387 24.17 6.41 27.09
C TRP A 387 23.34 5.66 28.13
N TRP A 388 22.02 5.56 27.92
CA TRP A 388 21.09 4.97 28.88
C TRP A 388 21.26 3.45 29.04
N ASN A 389 21.85 2.76 28.05
CA ASN A 389 22.09 1.32 28.12
C ASN A 389 23.55 0.96 28.46
N ASN A 390 24.44 1.96 28.56
CA ASN A 390 25.86 1.81 28.88
C ASN A 390 26.61 0.79 27.99
N ASN A 391 26.15 0.58 26.75
CA ASN A 391 26.74 -0.37 25.80
C ASN A 391 27.57 0.33 24.71
N GLY A 392 28.29 -0.47 23.91
CA GLY A 392 29.05 0.02 22.76
C GLY A 392 30.13 1.00 23.17
N ILE A 393 30.19 2.17 22.53
CA ILE A 393 31.19 3.20 22.90
C ILE A 393 31.04 3.65 24.37
N PHE A 394 29.83 3.57 24.93
CA PHE A 394 29.52 4.02 26.28
C PHE A 394 30.16 3.14 27.37
N ALA A 395 30.44 1.87 27.08
CA ALA A 395 31.19 0.98 27.97
C ALA A 395 32.71 1.25 27.95
N LEU A 396 33.25 1.86 26.88
CA LEU A 396 34.70 1.98 26.65
C LEU A 396 35.27 3.37 26.99
N VAL A 397 34.40 4.37 27.07
CA VAL A 397 34.71 5.75 27.38
C VAL A 397 33.65 6.24 28.35
N THR A 398 34.04 6.59 29.58
CA THR A 398 33.10 6.88 30.67
C THR A 398 32.51 8.29 30.60
N SER A 399 33.26 9.30 30.14
CA SER A 399 32.79 10.71 30.06
C SER A 399 31.96 10.98 28.80
N ALA A 400 30.70 11.41 28.95
CA ALA A 400 29.72 11.58 27.85
C ALA A 400 30.15 12.59 26.78
N THR A 401 31.11 13.43 27.14
CA THR A 401 31.59 14.57 26.37
C THR A 401 33.06 14.41 25.95
N ASP A 402 33.67 13.25 26.21
CA ASP A 402 35.05 12.99 25.75
C ASP A 402 35.08 12.80 24.23
N PHE A 403 35.47 13.87 23.55
CA PHE A 403 35.69 13.93 22.11
C PHE A 403 37.18 13.88 21.74
N SER A 404 38.04 13.39 22.64
CA SER A 404 39.47 13.26 22.38
C SER A 404 39.77 12.35 21.20
N ARG A 405 40.94 12.49 20.59
CA ARG A 405 41.36 11.62 19.47
C ARG A 405 41.35 10.13 19.85
N SER A 406 41.65 9.79 21.11
CA SER A 406 41.60 8.42 21.63
C SER A 406 40.15 7.88 21.68
N ALA A 407 39.21 8.69 22.18
CA ALA A 407 37.79 8.34 22.18
C ALA A 407 37.23 8.19 20.76
N GLN A 408 37.57 9.12 19.85
CA GLN A 408 37.20 9.04 18.44
C GLN A 408 37.74 7.79 17.75
N GLN A 409 38.97 7.36 18.07
CA GLN A 409 39.55 6.14 17.50
C GLN A 409 38.78 4.90 17.96
N LYS A 410 38.46 4.79 19.27
CA LYS A 410 37.63 3.70 19.79
C LYS A 410 36.26 3.64 19.10
N LEU A 411 35.62 4.80 18.92
CA LEU A 411 34.33 4.90 18.21
C LEU A 411 34.45 4.42 16.76
N LEU A 412 35.48 4.87 16.03
CA LEU A 412 35.73 4.42 14.66
C LEU A 412 35.94 2.91 14.59
N ASP A 413 36.78 2.36 15.46
CA ASP A 413 37.16 0.93 15.44
C ASP A 413 35.96 0.01 15.68
N GLY A 414 35.04 0.38 16.58
CA GLY A 414 33.84 -0.41 16.83
C GLY A 414 32.69 -0.16 15.86
N THR A 415 32.58 1.04 15.30
CA THR A 415 31.47 1.39 14.38
C THR A 415 31.76 0.96 12.94
N LYS A 416 33.02 0.99 12.50
CA LYS A 416 33.41 0.65 11.13
C LYS A 416 32.94 -0.76 10.70
N PRO A 417 33.12 -1.83 11.49
CA PRO A 417 32.61 -3.15 11.14
C PRO A 417 31.08 -3.22 11.03
N ILE A 418 30.36 -2.38 11.78
CA ILE A 418 28.89 -2.28 11.68
C ILE A 418 28.52 -1.65 10.34
N LEU A 419 29.17 -0.54 9.97
CA LEU A 419 28.96 0.12 8.68
C LEU A 419 29.26 -0.79 7.49
N GLU A 420 30.36 -1.54 7.54
CA GLU A 420 30.71 -2.52 6.50
C GLU A 420 29.62 -3.60 6.34
N LYS A 421 29.06 -4.07 7.46
CA LYS A 421 27.95 -5.03 7.49
C LYS A 421 26.67 -4.44 6.92
N LEU A 422 26.27 -3.23 7.33
CA LEU A 422 25.10 -2.54 6.80
C LEU A 422 25.21 -2.30 5.30
N ASN A 423 26.41 -1.92 4.83
CA ASN A 423 26.67 -1.71 3.40
C ASN A 423 26.57 -3.01 2.60
N ALA A 424 27.12 -4.11 3.12
CA ALA A 424 27.07 -5.42 2.48
C ALA A 424 25.69 -6.10 2.56
N HIS A 425 24.85 -5.76 3.53
CA HIS A 425 23.59 -6.47 3.75
C HIS A 425 22.57 -6.16 2.65
N PRO A 426 22.07 -7.18 1.93
CA PRO A 426 21.27 -6.94 0.72
C PRO A 426 19.82 -6.51 1.00
N ARG A 427 19.33 -6.74 2.23
CA ARG A 427 18.01 -6.24 2.69
C ARG A 427 18.07 -4.87 3.36
N VAL A 428 19.25 -4.37 3.74
CA VAL A 428 19.35 -3.01 4.32
C VAL A 428 19.37 -2.03 3.16
N GLU A 429 18.30 -1.24 3.04
CA GLU A 429 18.21 -0.21 2.02
C GLU A 429 18.80 1.11 2.50
N ARG A 430 18.42 1.57 3.70
CA ARG A 430 18.93 2.83 4.26
C ARG A 430 19.18 2.73 5.75
N TYR A 431 20.17 3.46 6.21
CA TYR A 431 20.42 3.65 7.63
C TYR A 431 20.82 5.10 7.89
N PHE A 432 20.32 5.66 8.98
CA PHE A 432 20.40 7.09 9.26
C PHE A 432 21.10 7.28 10.61
N TYR A 433 22.33 7.76 10.54
CA TYR A 433 23.14 7.96 11.74
C TYR A 433 22.50 9.02 12.64
N TRP A 434 22.28 8.71 13.92
CA TRP A 434 21.67 9.64 14.86
C TRP A 434 22.74 10.46 15.59
N ASN A 435 22.96 11.69 15.13
CA ASN A 435 24.10 12.51 15.57
C ASN A 435 23.82 13.40 16.80
N ALA A 436 22.84 13.04 17.63
CA ALA A 436 22.40 13.88 18.74
C ALA A 436 23.37 13.86 19.94
N GLU A 437 24.06 12.75 20.19
CA GLU A 437 24.99 12.63 21.32
C GLU A 437 26.38 13.15 20.95
N GLU A 438 27.07 13.80 21.91
CA GLU A 438 28.38 14.42 21.65
C GLU A 438 29.49 13.38 21.40
N ARG A 439 29.53 12.32 22.22
CA ARG A 439 30.53 11.25 22.10
C ARG A 439 30.49 10.49 20.78
N THR A 440 29.30 10.30 20.22
CA THR A 440 29.09 9.59 18.95
C THR A 440 29.12 10.53 17.75
N SER A 441 29.40 11.82 17.95
CA SER A 441 29.25 12.82 16.90
C SER A 441 30.19 12.59 15.71
N LEU A 442 29.65 12.70 14.51
CA LEU A 442 30.39 12.69 13.24
C LEU A 442 31.20 13.98 13.03
N TRP A 443 30.97 15.03 13.82
CA TRP A 443 31.72 16.30 13.75
C TRP A 443 31.83 16.99 15.13
N SER A 444 32.74 17.95 15.24
CA SER A 444 32.89 18.78 16.45
C SER A 444 31.69 19.71 16.62
N LYS A 445 31.08 19.73 17.82
CA LYS A 445 29.93 20.59 18.16
C LYS A 445 30.33 21.96 18.71
N ASP A 446 31.60 22.33 18.56
CA ASP A 446 32.22 23.59 18.99
C ASP A 446 32.00 24.74 17.98
N GLY A 447 31.18 24.52 16.94
CA GLY A 447 30.91 25.47 15.87
C GLY A 447 31.94 25.49 14.75
N ALA A 448 33.06 24.75 14.88
CA ALA A 448 34.01 24.54 13.79
C ALA A 448 33.56 23.43 12.83
N ASP A 449 32.64 22.56 13.27
CA ASP A 449 32.05 21.45 12.50
C ASP A 449 33.09 20.61 11.76
N THR A 450 34.22 20.37 12.41
CA THR A 450 35.29 19.55 11.84
C THR A 450 34.90 18.09 11.96
N LEU A 451 34.93 17.35 10.84
CA LEU A 451 34.62 15.92 10.83
C LEU A 451 35.51 15.13 11.82
N SER A 452 34.88 14.30 12.63
CA SER A 452 35.55 13.32 13.49
C SER A 452 36.26 12.25 12.66
N LEU A 453 37.02 11.36 13.31
CA LEU A 453 37.58 10.19 12.61
C LEU A 453 36.49 9.33 11.98
N LEU A 454 35.39 9.07 12.70
CA LEU A 454 34.23 8.36 12.16
C LEU A 454 33.51 9.16 11.07
N GLY A 455 33.33 10.47 11.26
CA GLY A 455 32.70 11.34 10.27
C GLY A 455 33.42 11.34 8.92
N ARG A 456 34.76 11.37 8.93
CA ARG A 456 35.56 11.25 7.69
C ARG A 456 35.37 9.91 6.99
N TYR A 457 35.34 8.82 7.76
CA TYR A 457 35.06 7.51 7.21
C TYR A 457 33.64 7.44 6.61
N PHE A 458 32.63 7.89 7.37
CA PHE A 458 31.24 7.92 6.94
C PHE A 458 31.02 8.76 5.67
N ALA A 459 31.71 9.90 5.55
CA ALA A 459 31.60 10.77 4.39
C ALA A 459 32.21 10.20 3.10
N THR A 460 33.10 9.20 3.21
CA THR A 460 33.93 8.72 2.10
C THR A 460 33.74 7.24 1.74
N MET A 461 33.09 6.45 2.62
CA MET A 461 32.78 5.05 2.40
C MET A 461 31.96 4.82 1.11
N ASN A 462 32.00 3.60 0.58
CA ASN A 462 31.27 3.21 -0.62
C ASN A 462 30.14 2.24 -0.23
N GLU A 463 28.91 2.73 -0.21
CA GLU A 463 27.74 1.99 0.25
C GLU A 463 26.90 1.41 -0.90
N GLY A 464 27.13 1.87 -2.13
CA GLY A 464 26.29 1.57 -3.30
C GLY A 464 24.89 2.18 -3.22
N LEU A 465 24.00 1.71 -4.11
CA LEU A 465 22.59 2.13 -4.13
C LEU A 465 21.81 1.50 -2.95
N ALA A 466 20.88 2.28 -2.40
CA ALA A 466 20.01 1.87 -1.32
C ALA A 466 19.04 0.75 -1.73
N PHE A 467 18.25 0.98 -2.77
CA PHE A 467 17.19 0.06 -3.15
C PHE A 467 17.72 -1.20 -3.83
N ASN A 468 17.12 -2.34 -3.48
CA ASN A 468 17.42 -3.63 -4.06
C ASN A 468 16.12 -4.35 -4.42
N ARG A 469 15.76 -4.32 -5.71
CA ARG A 469 14.55 -4.95 -6.24
C ARG A 469 14.39 -6.43 -5.85
N ALA A 470 15.49 -7.16 -5.64
CA ALA A 470 15.44 -8.57 -5.25
C ALA A 470 14.76 -8.81 -3.88
N TYR A 471 14.68 -7.77 -3.04
CA TYR A 471 14.06 -7.83 -1.72
C TYR A 471 12.90 -6.82 -1.60
N GLU A 472 12.33 -6.37 -2.72
CA GLU A 472 11.11 -5.58 -2.66
C GLU A 472 9.98 -6.40 -2.03
N PHE A 473 9.17 -5.76 -1.18
CA PHE A 473 8.01 -6.42 -0.59
C PHE A 473 6.76 -6.13 -1.42
N ILE A 474 6.01 -7.18 -1.74
CA ILE A 474 4.72 -7.08 -2.45
C ILE A 474 3.60 -7.33 -1.42
N PRO A 475 2.68 -6.37 -1.21
CA PRO A 475 1.57 -6.54 -0.28
C PRO A 475 0.73 -7.79 -0.58
N LYS A 476 0.38 -8.53 0.47
CA LYS A 476 -0.44 -9.75 0.39
C LYS A 476 -1.85 -9.42 -0.12
N VAL A 477 -2.40 -10.28 -0.95
CA VAL A 477 -3.80 -10.20 -1.35
C VAL A 477 -4.64 -10.91 -0.31
N VAL A 478 -5.46 -10.16 0.43
CA VAL A 478 -6.33 -10.70 1.48
C VAL A 478 -7.76 -10.25 1.26
N TYR A 479 -8.67 -11.23 1.24
CA TYR A 479 -10.10 -10.99 1.14
C TYR A 479 -10.74 -11.11 2.52
N ARG A 480 -11.53 -10.12 2.93
CA ARG A 480 -12.21 -10.08 4.22
C ARG A 480 -13.72 -10.16 4.01
N ALA A 481 -14.44 -10.82 4.90
CA ALA A 481 -15.90 -10.84 4.82
C ALA A 481 -16.46 -9.40 4.91
N SER A 482 -17.58 -9.15 4.23
CA SER A 482 -18.32 -7.90 4.38
C SER A 482 -18.72 -7.70 5.85
N SER A 483 -18.70 -6.44 6.29
CA SER A 483 -18.90 -6.05 7.69
C SER A 483 -20.16 -5.21 7.88
N ASN A 484 -20.56 -5.02 9.14
CA ASN A 484 -21.67 -4.16 9.53
C ASN A 484 -23.00 -4.50 8.85
N LEU A 485 -23.24 -5.77 8.49
CA LEU A 485 -24.54 -6.17 7.95
C LEU A 485 -25.61 -5.97 9.02
N ALA A 486 -26.61 -5.16 8.69
CA ALA A 486 -27.76 -4.84 9.52
C ALA A 486 -29.05 -4.84 8.70
N THR A 487 -30.19 -5.07 9.36
CA THR A 487 -31.51 -5.06 8.73
C THR A 487 -32.44 -4.05 9.41
N ARG A 488 -33.29 -3.39 8.64
CA ARG A 488 -34.43 -2.60 9.13
C ARG A 488 -35.69 -2.99 8.38
N PHE A 489 -36.72 -3.40 9.10
CA PHE A 489 -38.03 -3.70 8.53
C PHE A 489 -38.94 -2.46 8.59
N ASP A 490 -39.52 -2.08 7.47
CA ASP A 490 -40.55 -1.06 7.37
C ASP A 490 -41.93 -1.73 7.37
N ASN A 491 -42.67 -1.56 8.46
CA ASN A 491 -43.97 -2.21 8.61
C ASN A 491 -45.07 -1.61 7.72
N THR A 492 -44.91 -0.36 7.28
CA THR A 492 -45.87 0.33 6.42
C THR A 492 -45.66 -0.09 4.97
N ALA A 493 -44.42 -0.02 4.50
CA ALA A 493 -44.06 -0.41 3.14
C ALA A 493 -43.97 -1.94 2.96
N ARG A 494 -43.89 -2.69 4.05
CA ARG A 494 -43.69 -4.16 4.06
C ARG A 494 -42.41 -4.57 3.34
N THR A 495 -41.36 -3.78 3.50
CA THR A 495 -40.03 -4.01 2.91
C THR A 495 -38.98 -4.13 4.01
N LEU A 496 -37.90 -4.85 3.71
CA LEU A 496 -36.75 -5.00 4.59
C LEU A 496 -35.52 -4.46 3.89
N THR A 497 -34.89 -3.45 4.48
CA THR A 497 -33.64 -2.89 4.00
C THR A 497 -32.46 -3.56 4.70
N LEU A 498 -31.53 -4.09 3.91
CA LEU A 498 -30.21 -4.52 4.33
C LEU A 498 -29.21 -3.40 4.07
N ASN A 499 -28.30 -3.15 5.01
CA ASN A 499 -27.16 -2.25 4.81
C ASN A 499 -25.89 -2.94 5.30
N TRP A 500 -24.78 -2.76 4.58
CA TRP A 500 -23.47 -3.31 4.94
C TRP A 500 -22.32 -2.50 4.32
N ASN A 501 -21.10 -2.79 4.77
CA ASN A 501 -19.87 -2.33 4.14
C ASN A 501 -19.08 -3.51 3.59
N ASP A 502 -18.32 -3.29 2.52
CA ASP A 502 -17.38 -4.30 2.03
C ASP A 502 -15.95 -3.76 1.93
N PRO A 503 -14.99 -4.34 2.67
CA PRO A 503 -13.61 -3.84 2.70
C PRO A 503 -12.76 -4.23 1.47
N ASN A 504 -13.29 -5.00 0.52
CA ASN A 504 -12.52 -5.55 -0.61
C ASN A 504 -12.63 -4.69 -1.87
N GLY A 505 -13.77 -4.00 -2.06
CA GLY A 505 -14.02 -3.20 -3.27
C GLY A 505 -13.89 -4.04 -4.55
N ASP A 506 -13.08 -3.57 -5.51
CA ASP A 506 -12.87 -4.21 -6.81
C ASP A 506 -12.03 -5.50 -6.78
N MET A 507 -11.63 -5.96 -5.59
CA MET A 507 -10.99 -7.27 -5.41
C MET A 507 -11.97 -8.46 -5.47
N LEU A 508 -13.19 -8.26 -5.96
CA LEU A 508 -14.23 -9.29 -6.08
C LEU A 508 -14.60 -9.53 -7.54
N ASP A 509 -14.95 -10.77 -7.89
CA ASP A 509 -15.61 -11.09 -9.16
C ASP A 509 -17.13 -10.92 -9.05
N SER A 510 -17.71 -11.16 -7.87
CA SER A 510 -19.12 -10.89 -7.61
C SER A 510 -19.46 -10.79 -6.12
N MET A 511 -20.60 -10.15 -5.84
CA MET A 511 -21.21 -10.09 -4.51
C MET A 511 -22.70 -10.44 -4.62
N VAL A 512 -23.21 -11.20 -3.65
CA VAL A 512 -24.56 -11.75 -3.68
C VAL A 512 -25.22 -11.64 -2.30
N VAL A 513 -26.49 -11.20 -2.28
CA VAL A 513 -27.34 -11.30 -1.10
C VAL A 513 -27.96 -12.68 -1.04
N LEU A 514 -27.76 -13.37 0.08
CA LEU A 514 -28.37 -14.65 0.38
C LEU A 514 -29.45 -14.50 1.45
N CYS A 515 -30.55 -15.24 1.31
CA CYS A 515 -31.62 -15.29 2.28
C CYS A 515 -32.04 -16.73 2.58
N LYS A 516 -32.35 -17.00 3.85
CA LYS A 516 -33.06 -18.19 4.29
C LYS A 516 -34.45 -17.74 4.74
N ARG A 517 -35.45 -18.13 3.95
CA ARG A 517 -36.87 -17.82 4.20
C ARG A 517 -37.40 -18.62 5.40
N PRO A 518 -38.54 -18.22 6.01
CA PRO A 518 -39.17 -18.95 7.09
C PRO A 518 -39.41 -20.42 6.72
N GLY A 519 -39.02 -21.35 7.59
CA GLY A 519 -39.14 -22.79 7.35
C GLY A 519 -38.10 -23.40 6.40
N ALA A 520 -37.31 -22.59 5.68
CA ALA A 520 -36.26 -23.08 4.81
C ALA A 520 -35.04 -23.57 5.62
N THR A 521 -34.39 -24.63 5.14
CA THR A 521 -33.18 -25.20 5.75
C THR A 521 -31.89 -24.66 5.15
N LYS A 522 -31.96 -24.03 3.97
CA LYS A 522 -30.80 -23.53 3.21
C LYS A 522 -30.97 -22.06 2.86
N PHE A 523 -29.83 -21.38 2.68
CA PHE A 523 -29.79 -20.05 2.08
C PHE A 523 -29.92 -20.16 0.57
N GLU A 524 -30.71 -19.27 -0.01
CA GLU A 524 -30.93 -19.11 -1.45
C GLU A 524 -30.44 -17.73 -1.89
N ARG A 525 -30.09 -17.62 -3.17
CA ARG A 525 -29.65 -16.36 -3.79
C ARG A 525 -30.86 -15.47 -4.03
N LEU A 526 -30.83 -14.25 -3.49
CA LEU A 526 -31.84 -13.22 -3.77
C LEU A 526 -31.41 -12.31 -4.93
N ALA A 527 -30.21 -11.76 -4.85
CA ALA A 527 -29.76 -10.74 -5.81
C ALA A 527 -28.25 -10.74 -5.98
N SER A 528 -27.79 -10.40 -7.19
CA SER A 528 -26.43 -9.92 -7.43
C SER A 528 -26.34 -8.46 -7.00
N ILE A 529 -25.17 -8.05 -6.51
CA ILE A 529 -24.87 -6.68 -6.15
C ILE A 529 -23.76 -6.18 -7.07
N ASP A 530 -24.00 -5.03 -7.71
CA ASP A 530 -22.98 -4.34 -8.48
C ASP A 530 -21.87 -3.85 -7.55
N LEU A 531 -20.64 -4.21 -7.89
CA LEU A 531 -19.46 -3.85 -7.09
C LEU A 531 -19.16 -2.36 -7.23
N LYS A 532 -18.55 -1.80 -6.18
CA LYS A 532 -18.10 -0.42 -6.13
C LYS A 532 -16.62 -0.38 -5.77
N ASP A 533 -15.91 0.57 -6.36
CA ASP A 533 -14.56 0.92 -5.94
C ASP A 533 -14.51 1.21 -4.44
N MET A 534 -13.35 0.92 -3.83
CA MET A 534 -13.13 1.35 -2.46
C MET A 534 -13.04 2.88 -2.37
N ASN A 535 -13.84 3.50 -1.51
CA ASN A 535 -13.91 4.97 -1.38
C ASN A 535 -13.93 5.48 0.08
N ALA A 536 -13.85 4.57 1.05
CA ALA A 536 -13.90 4.88 2.47
C ALA A 536 -13.12 3.83 3.29
N LYS A 537 -12.78 4.18 4.53
CA LYS A 537 -12.01 3.35 5.46
C LYS A 537 -12.56 1.94 5.70
N ASN A 538 -13.89 1.83 5.81
CA ASN A 538 -14.57 0.54 6.02
C ASN A 538 -15.00 -0.11 4.68
N GLY A 539 -14.62 0.51 3.57
CA GLY A 539 -15.09 0.16 2.25
C GLY A 539 -16.47 0.74 1.91
N PRO A 540 -16.90 0.60 0.64
CA PRO A 540 -18.12 1.18 0.13
C PRO A 540 -19.34 0.66 0.90
N ALA A 541 -20.31 1.56 1.10
CA ALA A 541 -21.60 1.22 1.66
C ALA A 541 -22.53 0.66 0.57
N TYR A 542 -23.24 -0.40 0.92
CA TYR A 542 -24.24 -1.05 0.08
C TYR A 542 -25.58 -1.10 0.79
N SER A 543 -26.64 -1.11 -0.01
CA SER A 543 -28.01 -1.26 0.46
C SER A 543 -28.78 -2.17 -0.49
N PHE A 544 -29.65 -3.01 0.05
CA PHE A 544 -30.55 -3.86 -0.71
C PHE A 544 -31.91 -3.91 -0.03
N VAL A 545 -32.99 -3.83 -0.82
CA VAL A 545 -34.35 -3.91 -0.31
C VAL A 545 -34.98 -5.21 -0.76
N ASP A 546 -35.45 -5.98 0.21
CA ASP A 546 -36.23 -7.20 0.01
C ASP A 546 -37.71 -6.98 0.34
N THR A 547 -38.58 -7.79 -0.25
CA THR A 547 -39.98 -7.94 0.19
C THR A 547 -40.09 -9.25 0.97
N PRO A 548 -39.91 -9.22 2.30
CA PRO A 548 -39.77 -10.44 3.08
C PRO A 548 -41.10 -11.17 3.26
N ALA A 549 -41.04 -12.51 3.28
CA ALA A 549 -42.18 -13.34 3.65
C ALA A 549 -42.49 -13.19 5.16
N ASN A 550 -43.75 -13.44 5.57
CA ASN A 550 -44.10 -13.49 6.99
C ASN A 550 -43.36 -14.63 7.70
N GLY A 551 -42.81 -14.35 8.87
CA GLY A 551 -41.97 -15.25 9.66
C GLY A 551 -40.53 -14.72 9.80
N THR A 552 -39.64 -15.54 10.36
CA THR A 552 -38.22 -15.18 10.53
C THR A 552 -37.45 -15.38 9.24
N ASN A 553 -36.96 -14.29 8.66
CA ASN A 553 -36.07 -14.30 7.50
C ASN A 553 -34.64 -14.05 7.99
N ALA A 554 -33.67 -14.84 7.52
CA ALA A 554 -32.27 -14.65 7.82
C ALA A 554 -31.47 -14.28 6.56
N TYR A 555 -30.54 -13.34 6.66
CA TYR A 555 -29.77 -12.81 5.55
C TYR A 555 -28.27 -12.85 5.84
N ARG A 556 -27.48 -13.02 4.78
CA ARG A 556 -26.02 -12.86 4.79
C ARG A 556 -25.53 -12.45 3.41
N ILE A 557 -24.36 -11.81 3.36
CA ILE A 557 -23.68 -11.46 2.12
C ILE A 557 -22.67 -12.56 1.78
N ALA A 558 -22.62 -12.96 0.52
CA ALA A 558 -21.60 -13.84 -0.03
C ALA A 558 -20.76 -13.03 -1.03
N ILE A 559 -19.47 -12.93 -0.76
CA ILE A 559 -18.49 -12.33 -1.68
C ILE A 559 -17.68 -13.42 -2.35
N TYR A 560 -17.41 -13.26 -3.64
CA TYR A 560 -16.59 -14.16 -4.45
C TYR A 560 -15.30 -13.42 -4.83
N PRO A 561 -14.18 -13.71 -4.15
CA PRO A 561 -12.89 -13.13 -4.49
C PRO A 561 -12.46 -13.42 -5.92
N VAL A 562 -11.62 -12.53 -6.48
CA VAL A 562 -11.07 -12.72 -7.84
C VAL A 562 -10.39 -14.08 -7.97
N GLY A 563 -10.83 -14.84 -8.97
CA GLY A 563 -10.27 -16.16 -9.28
C GLY A 563 -10.57 -17.24 -8.24
N ASN A 564 -11.53 -17.01 -7.32
CA ASN A 564 -11.92 -17.96 -6.30
C ASN A 564 -13.42 -18.28 -6.36
N THR A 565 -13.75 -19.56 -6.43
CA THR A 565 -15.14 -20.05 -6.44
C THR A 565 -15.71 -20.25 -5.04
N THR A 566 -14.89 -20.18 -3.99
CA THR A 566 -15.31 -20.33 -2.59
C THR A 566 -15.67 -18.97 -2.01
N PRO A 567 -16.95 -18.74 -1.65
CA PRO A 567 -17.36 -17.46 -1.12
C PRO A 567 -16.89 -17.25 0.33
N LYS A 568 -16.66 -16.00 0.70
CA LYS A 568 -16.62 -15.58 2.11
C LYS A 568 -17.98 -15.01 2.51
N TYR A 569 -18.44 -15.36 3.70
CA TYR A 569 -19.74 -14.94 4.21
C TYR A 569 -19.59 -13.85 5.27
N SER A 570 -20.47 -12.86 5.25
CA SER A 570 -20.66 -11.95 6.38
C SER A 570 -21.26 -12.67 7.61
N ASN A 571 -21.42 -11.95 8.71
CA ASN A 571 -22.34 -12.36 9.77
C ASN A 571 -23.75 -12.57 9.21
N THR A 572 -24.56 -13.38 9.90
CA THR A 572 -25.99 -13.55 9.58
C THR A 572 -26.81 -12.61 10.44
N VAL A 573 -27.79 -11.96 9.84
CA VAL A 573 -28.80 -11.14 10.53
C VAL A 573 -30.17 -11.72 10.28
N SER A 574 -31.09 -11.58 11.24
CA SER A 574 -32.45 -12.09 11.11
C SER A 574 -33.47 -11.01 11.44
N SER A 575 -34.62 -11.07 10.77
CA SER A 575 -35.75 -10.20 11.02
C SER A 575 -37.03 -11.01 11.04
N LEU A 576 -37.80 -10.86 12.13
CA LEU A 576 -39.13 -11.43 12.26
C LEU A 576 -40.14 -10.48 11.62
N VAL A 577 -40.82 -10.96 10.58
CA VAL A 577 -41.86 -10.21 9.87
C VAL A 577 -43.21 -10.78 10.26
N ILE A 578 -43.98 -10.02 11.03
CA ILE A 578 -45.33 -10.43 11.45
C ILE A 578 -46.32 -9.85 10.44
N SER A 579 -47.32 -10.64 10.05
CA SER A 579 -48.44 -10.15 9.25
C SER A 579 -49.17 -9.02 9.98
N GLN A 580 -49.58 -7.95 9.29
CA GLN A 580 -50.51 -6.97 9.88
C GLN A 580 -51.86 -7.63 10.27
N LYS A 581 -52.18 -8.78 9.67
CA LYS A 581 -53.36 -9.61 9.96
C LYS A 581 -53.08 -10.76 10.93
N ALA A 582 -52.16 -10.61 11.89
CA ALA A 582 -51.96 -11.65 12.90
C ALA A 582 -53.20 -11.75 13.80
N ILE A 583 -54.19 -12.54 13.37
CA ILE A 583 -55.28 -13.05 14.19
C ILE A 583 -54.65 -14.09 15.12
N TRP A 584 -54.73 -13.82 16.43
CA TRP A 584 -54.31 -14.74 17.48
C TRP A 584 -55.14 -16.03 17.35
N ASN A 585 -54.49 -17.14 17.01
CA ASN A 585 -55.17 -18.42 16.79
C ASN A 585 -54.88 -19.31 18.02
N ASP A 586 -55.87 -19.42 18.91
CA ASP A 586 -55.89 -20.42 19.98
C ASP A 586 -56.39 -21.75 19.41
N VAL A 587 -55.81 -22.85 19.87
CA VAL A 587 -55.97 -24.19 19.33
C VAL A 587 -57.30 -24.79 19.80
N SER A 588 -58.28 -24.95 18.89
CA SER A 588 -58.89 -26.25 18.52
C SER A 588 -60.27 -26.11 17.83
N THR A 589 -60.28 -26.39 16.52
CA THR A 589 -61.31 -27.18 15.80
C THR A 589 -62.68 -26.61 15.41
N THR A 590 -62.93 -25.29 15.31
CA THR A 590 -64.07 -24.81 14.48
C THR A 590 -63.85 -23.41 13.91
N TYR A 591 -64.00 -23.25 12.60
CA TYR A 591 -63.89 -21.96 11.91
C TYR A 591 -65.21 -21.18 12.03
N VAL A 592 -65.13 -19.92 12.48
CA VAL A 592 -66.21 -18.95 12.28
C VAL A 592 -65.59 -17.71 11.64
N THR A 593 -65.88 -17.49 10.35
CA THR A 593 -65.64 -16.19 9.70
C THR A 593 -66.79 -15.26 10.09
N ASN A 594 -66.51 -14.14 10.75
CA ASN A 594 -67.50 -13.08 10.92
C ASN A 594 -67.36 -12.06 9.78
N PRO A 595 -68.35 -11.92 8.88
CA PRO A 595 -68.33 -10.87 7.87
C PRO A 595 -68.40 -9.49 8.57
N GLY A 596 -67.40 -8.62 8.36
CA GLY A 596 -67.42 -7.23 8.82
C GLY A 596 -66.41 -6.83 9.91
N PHE A 597 -65.37 -7.61 10.15
CA PHE A 597 -64.28 -7.27 11.10
C PHE A 597 -62.95 -7.03 10.38
N ASP A 598 -62.94 -6.05 9.48
CA ASP A 598 -61.85 -5.86 8.52
C ASP A 598 -60.84 -4.75 8.91
N GLU A 599 -61.11 -3.89 9.91
CA GLU A 599 -60.18 -2.80 10.32
C GLU A 599 -60.16 -2.51 11.84
N SER A 600 -59.06 -1.90 12.32
CA SER A 600 -58.80 -1.65 13.76
C SER A 600 -59.77 -0.66 14.41
N SER A 601 -60.46 0.16 13.63
CA SER A 601 -61.47 1.11 14.10
C SER A 601 -62.77 0.43 14.56
N SER A 602 -63.05 -0.80 14.14
CA SER A 602 -64.24 -1.58 14.53
C SER A 602 -64.23 -2.06 15.99
N TRP A 603 -63.07 -1.98 16.65
CA TRP A 603 -62.87 -2.44 18.04
C TRP A 603 -63.41 -1.48 19.10
N GLN A 604 -63.72 -0.22 18.74
CA GLN A 604 -64.02 0.82 19.72
C GLN A 604 -65.52 1.16 19.87
N THR A 605 -66.42 0.59 19.07
CA THR A 605 -67.84 1.05 19.05
C THR A 605 -68.88 -0.04 19.23
N THR A 606 -68.50 -1.32 19.43
CA THR A 606 -69.47 -2.41 19.55
C THR A 606 -69.54 -2.93 20.98
N SER A 607 -70.55 -2.49 21.75
CA SER A 607 -70.92 -3.12 23.02
C SER A 607 -71.49 -4.50 22.72
N VAL A 608 -70.70 -5.55 22.91
CA VAL A 608 -71.21 -6.93 22.89
C VAL A 608 -72.01 -7.18 24.17
N THR A 609 -73.29 -7.49 24.03
CA THR A 609 -74.18 -7.80 25.15
C THR A 609 -73.79 -9.17 25.73
N ASN A 610 -73.10 -9.18 26.87
CA ASN A 610 -72.74 -10.43 27.57
C ASN A 610 -74.00 -11.10 28.14
N GLY A 611 -74.44 -12.20 27.51
CA GLY A 611 -75.42 -13.13 28.07
C GLY A 611 -74.71 -14.30 28.77
N THR A 612 -75.04 -14.52 30.05
CA THR A 612 -74.50 -15.57 30.93
C THR A 612 -74.67 -17.01 30.42
N VAL A 613 -75.46 -17.22 29.37
CA VAL A 613 -75.73 -18.53 28.74
C VAL A 613 -74.55 -19.12 27.96
N ASN A 614 -73.49 -18.33 27.68
CA ASN A 614 -72.30 -18.80 26.95
C ASN A 614 -71.08 -19.09 27.85
N HIS A 615 -71.23 -18.98 29.17
CA HIS A 615 -70.15 -19.30 30.11
C HIS A 615 -70.12 -20.82 30.33
N LYS A 616 -69.18 -21.52 29.69
CA LYS A 616 -68.86 -22.90 30.10
C LYS A 616 -67.88 -22.88 31.27
N PRO A 617 -68.13 -23.63 32.35
CA PRO A 617 -67.17 -23.78 33.43
C PRO A 617 -65.92 -24.47 32.90
N VAL A 618 -64.76 -23.83 33.11
CA VAL A 618 -63.45 -24.41 32.81
C VAL A 618 -63.06 -25.29 34.00
N THR A 619 -63.23 -26.60 33.88
CA THR A 619 -62.66 -27.57 34.83
C THR A 619 -61.31 -28.06 34.31
N GLY A 620 -60.29 -28.04 35.18
CA GLY A 620 -58.96 -28.61 34.88
C GLY A 620 -57.81 -27.62 34.77
N TRP A 621 -57.96 -26.38 35.25
CA TRP A 621 -56.85 -25.44 35.37
C TRP A 621 -56.52 -25.22 36.86
N THR A 622 -55.28 -25.53 37.24
CA THR A 622 -54.68 -25.06 38.49
C THR A 622 -53.95 -23.76 38.20
N THR A 623 -54.42 -22.65 38.77
CA THR A 623 -53.68 -21.39 38.81
C THR A 623 -53.14 -21.21 40.24
N THR A 624 -51.92 -20.69 40.39
CA THR A 624 -51.31 -20.38 41.70
C THR A 624 -51.73 -19.00 42.24
N CYS A 625 -52.93 -18.52 41.92
CA CYS A 625 -53.40 -17.20 42.32
C CYS A 625 -54.70 -17.31 43.12
N THR A 626 -54.68 -16.80 44.35
CA THR A 626 -55.78 -16.83 45.32
C THR A 626 -56.84 -15.77 45.03
N ASP A 627 -58.05 -16.07 45.50
CA ASP A 627 -59.37 -15.67 45.00
C ASP A 627 -59.82 -14.23 45.35
N ALA A 628 -58.91 -13.27 45.46
CA ALA A 628 -59.26 -11.91 45.86
C ALA A 628 -59.54 -10.93 44.72
N ASN A 629 -59.22 -11.27 43.45
CA ASN A 629 -59.54 -10.43 42.29
C ASN A 629 -59.90 -11.31 41.09
N GLY A 630 -61.14 -11.19 40.63
CA GLY A 630 -61.62 -11.87 39.43
C GLY A 630 -60.73 -11.61 38.22
N SER A 631 -60.56 -12.64 37.40
CA SER A 631 -59.73 -12.61 36.20
C SER A 631 -60.32 -11.70 35.12
N SER A 632 -59.80 -10.49 35.07
CA SER A 632 -59.83 -9.61 33.90
C SER A 632 -58.39 -9.20 33.59
N ALA A 633 -57.85 -9.66 32.46
CA ALA A 633 -56.67 -9.06 31.87
C ALA A 633 -57.06 -8.50 30.50
N ALA A 634 -57.49 -7.23 30.50
CA ALA A 634 -57.38 -6.37 29.34
C ALA A 634 -55.92 -5.95 29.23
N PHE A 635 -55.26 -6.22 28.10
CA PHE A 635 -53.93 -5.70 27.84
C PHE A 635 -54.06 -4.30 27.24
N SER A 636 -53.46 -3.30 27.91
CA SER A 636 -53.21 -1.99 27.31
C SER A 636 -52.02 -2.09 26.33
N ILE A 637 -52.21 -1.54 25.13
CA ILE A 637 -51.09 -1.20 24.26
C ILE A 637 -50.54 0.13 24.77
N GLY A 638 -49.38 0.08 25.43
CA GLY A 638 -48.62 1.26 25.83
C GLY A 638 -47.42 1.44 24.90
N SER A 639 -47.39 2.57 24.21
CA SER A 639 -46.28 3.08 23.39
C SER A 639 -44.94 3.05 24.12
N GLY A 640 -43.92 2.49 23.45
CA GLY A 640 -42.49 2.60 23.76
C GLY A 640 -41.70 2.31 22.51
#